data_AF-A0A2H0LUX1-F1
#
_entry.id   AF-A0A2H0LUX1-F1
#
_cell.length_a   1.000
_cell.length_b   1.000
_cell.length_c   1.000
_cell.angle_alpha   90.00
_cell.angle_beta   90.00
_cell.angle_gamma   90.00
#
_symmetry.space_group_name_H-M   'P 1'
#
loop_
_entity.id
_entity.type
_entity.pdbx_description
1 polymer ?
#
loop_
_entity_poly.entity_id
_entity_poly.type
_entity_poly.pdbx_seq_one_letter_code
_entity_poly.pdbx_strand_id
1 'polypeptide(L)'
;MAKVNTPFPRLKLMVTQVLGECYHGYKIGDQIILEDFTHGPEHFCLGLAHALFPVIYALSFGAKFGFRDNQRSLLVTCPDGGKLEFKAEILDKQGKLEVIPRDPEHKGPRPKKMVLEVVQAKGKCTFGYKVGDKWETPGLKCIPGFCGAAFHTVFPALFALNFGAKFFFMPNPDSIDTVTCPDGGNIVFKVTRKEEDKNKL
;
A
#
# COMPACT_ATOMS: atom_id res chain seq x y z
N MET A 1 8.67 -26.32 3.55
CA MET A 1 7.87 -25.30 4.27
C MET A 1 6.40 -25.63 4.10
N ALA A 2 5.59 -25.53 5.16
CA ALA A 2 4.14 -25.75 5.06
C ALA A 2 3.53 -24.72 4.11
N LYS A 3 2.55 -25.13 3.29
CA LYS A 3 1.86 -24.23 2.36
C LYS A 3 1.09 -23.18 3.17
N VAL A 4 1.39 -21.90 2.96
CA VAL A 4 0.68 -20.79 3.62
C VAL A 4 -0.77 -20.83 3.16
N ASN A 5 -1.71 -20.95 4.10
CA ASN A 5 -3.15 -20.90 3.81
C ASN A 5 -3.62 -19.45 3.92
N THR A 6 -3.64 -18.74 2.79
CA THR A 6 -3.96 -17.30 2.73
C THR A 6 -4.99 -17.02 1.62
N PRO A 7 -5.94 -16.10 1.84
CA PRO A 7 -6.88 -15.67 0.80
C PRO A 7 -6.26 -14.67 -0.19
N PHE A 8 -5.05 -14.18 0.08
CA PHE A 8 -4.42 -13.11 -0.67
C PHE A 8 -3.60 -13.64 -1.86
N PRO A 9 -3.42 -12.83 -2.91
CA PRO A 9 -2.60 -13.23 -4.05
C PRO A 9 -1.11 -13.25 -3.70
N ARG A 10 -0.37 -14.15 -4.36
CA ARG A 10 1.09 -14.18 -4.34
C ARG A 10 1.65 -12.99 -5.11
N LEU A 11 2.85 -12.55 -4.74
CA LEU A 11 3.52 -11.45 -5.42
C LEU A 11 4.89 -11.90 -5.93
N LYS A 12 5.27 -11.41 -7.10
CA LYS A 12 6.61 -11.58 -7.66
C LYS A 12 7.33 -10.23 -7.63
N LEU A 13 8.51 -10.21 -7.03
CA LEU A 13 9.44 -9.10 -7.14
C LEU A 13 10.56 -9.52 -8.09
N MET A 14 10.79 -8.74 -9.13
CA MET A 14 11.92 -8.93 -10.05
C MET A 14 12.89 -7.77 -9.90
N VAL A 15 14.17 -8.06 -9.67
CA VAL A 15 15.20 -7.01 -9.64
C VAL A 15 15.43 -6.51 -11.07
N THR A 16 15.08 -5.25 -11.32
CA THR A 16 15.22 -4.62 -12.64
C THR A 16 16.52 -3.83 -12.76
N GLN A 17 17.04 -3.30 -11.66
CA GLN A 17 18.28 -2.52 -11.64
C GLN A 17 19.07 -2.71 -10.35
N VAL A 18 20.41 -2.65 -10.46
CA VAL A 18 21.37 -2.57 -9.34
C VAL A 18 22.37 -1.46 -9.68
N LEU A 19 22.30 -0.36 -8.94
CA LEU A 19 23.07 0.87 -9.11
C LEU A 19 24.10 1.08 -7.99
N GLY A 20 24.13 0.18 -6.99
CA GLY A 20 25.08 0.22 -5.89
C GLY A 20 25.14 -1.11 -5.14
N GLU A 21 25.95 -1.16 -4.09
CA GLU A 21 26.15 -2.38 -3.30
C GLU A 21 24.90 -2.71 -2.46
N CYS A 22 24.50 -4.00 -2.50
CA CYS A 22 23.38 -4.54 -1.73
C CYS A 22 23.91 -5.46 -0.62
N TYR A 23 23.52 -5.20 0.63
CA TYR A 23 23.88 -6.07 1.77
C TYR A 23 23.31 -7.49 1.66
N HIS A 24 22.25 -7.69 0.88
CA HIS A 24 21.62 -8.99 0.62
C HIS A 24 22.11 -9.65 -0.68
N GLY A 25 22.99 -8.99 -1.44
CA GLY A 25 23.60 -9.55 -2.65
C GLY A 25 22.67 -9.75 -3.85
N TYR A 26 21.49 -9.11 -3.87
CA TYR A 26 20.55 -9.19 -5.00
C TYR A 26 21.18 -8.71 -6.31
N LYS A 27 20.87 -9.40 -7.41
CA LYS A 27 21.37 -9.17 -8.77
C LYS A 27 20.22 -8.91 -9.73
N ILE A 28 20.51 -8.19 -10.82
CA ILE A 28 19.54 -7.98 -11.90
C ILE A 28 19.02 -9.34 -12.40
N GLY A 29 17.69 -9.46 -12.51
CA GLY A 29 17.02 -10.69 -12.92
C GLY A 29 16.64 -11.63 -11.77
N ASP A 30 17.15 -11.41 -10.55
CA ASP A 30 16.72 -12.17 -9.38
C ASP A 30 15.21 -12.04 -9.18
N GLN A 31 14.59 -13.14 -8.80
CA GLN A 31 13.15 -13.22 -8.54
C GLN A 31 12.89 -13.64 -7.11
N ILE A 32 12.02 -12.90 -6.45
CA ILE A 32 11.59 -13.16 -5.08
C ILE A 32 10.08 -13.35 -5.13
N ILE A 33 9.61 -14.47 -4.60
CA ILE A 33 8.17 -14.74 -4.48
C ILE A 33 7.74 -14.52 -3.05
N LEU A 34 6.77 -13.64 -2.85
CA LEU A 34 6.04 -13.49 -1.60
C LEU A 34 4.78 -14.35 -1.66
N GLU A 35 4.52 -15.13 -0.62
CA GLU A 35 3.30 -15.96 -0.57
C GLU A 35 2.05 -15.08 -0.48
N ASP A 36 2.16 -13.92 0.17
CA ASP A 36 1.23 -12.80 0.08
C ASP A 36 1.91 -11.53 0.61
N PHE A 37 1.17 -10.44 0.79
CA PHE A 37 1.72 -9.19 1.32
C PHE A 37 2.10 -9.24 2.81
N THR A 38 1.75 -10.31 3.53
CA THR A 38 2.01 -10.53 4.97
C THR A 38 3.12 -11.56 5.23
N HIS A 39 3.46 -12.41 4.25
CA HIS A 39 4.45 -13.47 4.36
C HIS A 39 5.66 -13.23 3.45
N GLY A 40 6.72 -12.65 4.04
CA GLY A 40 8.01 -12.51 3.37
C GLY A 40 8.83 -13.80 3.36
N PRO A 41 9.80 -13.93 2.43
CA PRO A 41 10.75 -15.05 2.42
C PRO A 41 11.72 -14.97 3.59
N GLU A 42 12.43 -16.07 3.83
CA GLU A 42 13.49 -16.12 4.83
C GLU A 42 14.60 -15.10 4.52
N HIS A 43 15.10 -14.42 5.55
CA HIS A 43 16.13 -13.37 5.45
C HIS A 43 15.78 -12.20 4.50
N PHE A 44 14.50 -11.88 4.35
CA PHE A 44 14.07 -10.74 3.54
C PHE A 44 14.54 -9.39 4.12
N CYS A 45 14.95 -8.48 3.23
CA CYS A 45 15.38 -7.14 3.62
C CYS A 45 14.22 -6.32 4.22
N LEU A 46 14.29 -6.01 5.52
CA LEU A 46 13.24 -5.24 6.21
C LEU A 46 13.13 -3.80 5.72
N GLY A 47 14.23 -3.20 5.27
CA GLY A 47 14.22 -1.88 4.64
C GLY A 47 13.42 -1.90 3.33
N LEU A 48 13.64 -2.93 2.50
CA LEU A 48 12.83 -3.13 1.30
C LEU A 48 11.37 -3.41 1.68
N ALA A 49 11.11 -4.28 2.65
CA ALA A 49 9.76 -4.58 3.11
C ALA A 49 8.98 -3.30 3.47
N HIS A 50 9.63 -2.35 4.15
CA HIS A 50 9.03 -1.07 4.50
C HIS A 50 8.64 -0.22 3.29
N ALA A 51 9.54 -0.05 2.32
CA ALA A 51 9.28 0.72 1.11
C ALA A 51 8.26 0.03 0.18
N LEU A 52 8.28 -1.30 0.18
CA LEU A 52 7.44 -2.16 -0.65
C LEU A 52 6.01 -2.28 -0.13
N PHE A 53 5.81 -2.25 1.19
CA PHE A 53 4.54 -2.62 1.81
C PHE A 53 3.32 -1.87 1.27
N PRO A 54 3.31 -0.53 1.13
CA PRO A 54 2.15 0.19 0.59
C PRO A 54 1.76 -0.29 -0.82
N VAL A 55 2.75 -0.66 -1.63
CA VAL A 55 2.58 -1.08 -3.02
C VAL A 55 1.97 -2.47 -3.09
N ILE A 56 2.56 -3.44 -2.38
CA ILE A 56 2.07 -4.83 -2.40
C ILE A 56 0.71 -4.94 -1.71
N TYR A 57 0.49 -4.18 -0.64
CA TYR A 57 -0.81 -4.06 0.02
C TYR A 57 -1.87 -3.54 -0.96
N ALA A 58 -1.61 -2.45 -1.67
CA ALA A 58 -2.53 -1.90 -2.66
C ALA A 58 -2.83 -2.88 -3.80
N LEU A 59 -1.80 -3.51 -4.37
CA LEU A 59 -1.94 -4.49 -5.44
C LEU A 59 -2.78 -5.70 -4.99
N SER A 60 -2.56 -6.22 -3.79
CA SER A 60 -3.33 -7.34 -3.22
C SER A 60 -4.82 -7.02 -3.07
N PHE A 61 -5.19 -5.75 -2.91
CA PHE A 61 -6.59 -5.30 -2.84
C PHE A 61 -7.11 -4.69 -4.16
N GLY A 62 -6.48 -5.00 -5.28
CA GLY A 62 -7.00 -4.69 -6.62
C GLY A 62 -6.64 -3.30 -7.16
N ALA A 63 -5.70 -2.58 -6.54
CA ALA A 63 -5.23 -1.30 -7.07
C ALA A 63 -4.69 -1.42 -8.51
N LYS A 64 -4.88 -0.38 -9.31
CA LYS A 64 -4.42 -0.32 -10.69
C LYS A 64 -3.63 0.96 -10.92
N PHE A 65 -2.45 0.81 -11.51
CA PHE A 65 -1.58 1.92 -11.88
C PHE A 65 -1.69 2.18 -13.38
N GLY A 66 -2.70 2.96 -13.79
CA GLY A 66 -3.02 3.21 -15.21
C GLY A 66 -1.84 3.74 -16.06
N PHE A 67 -0.84 4.35 -15.42
CA PHE A 67 0.38 4.87 -16.04
C PHE A 67 1.49 3.82 -16.26
N ARG A 68 1.31 2.56 -15.85
CA ARG A 68 2.27 1.47 -16.05
C ARG A 68 1.86 0.61 -17.25
N ASP A 69 2.86 0.06 -17.95
CA ASP A 69 2.64 -0.88 -19.06
C ASP A 69 1.84 -2.11 -18.63
N ASN A 70 2.08 -2.59 -17.41
CA ASN A 70 1.19 -3.48 -16.68
C ASN A 70 0.60 -2.74 -15.47
N GLN A 71 -0.69 -2.41 -15.48
CA GLN A 71 -1.36 -1.72 -14.38
C GLN A 71 -1.36 -2.51 -13.07
N ARG A 72 -1.14 -3.83 -13.13
CA ARG A 72 -1.00 -4.72 -11.96
C ARG A 72 0.46 -4.88 -11.53
N SER A 73 1.24 -3.81 -11.71
CA SER A 73 2.63 -3.74 -11.28
C SER A 73 3.04 -2.33 -10.86
N LEU A 74 4.11 -2.24 -10.07
CA LEU A 74 4.78 -0.98 -9.80
C LEU A 74 6.28 -1.22 -9.57
N LEU A 75 7.11 -0.24 -9.96
CA LEU A 75 8.53 -0.23 -9.59
C LEU A 75 8.67 0.35 -8.18
N VAL A 76 9.51 -0.29 -7.38
CA VAL A 76 9.83 0.07 -6.00
C VAL A 76 11.34 0.05 -5.84
N THR A 77 11.89 1.08 -5.21
CA THR A 77 13.31 1.15 -4.94
C THR A 77 13.60 0.88 -3.46
N CYS A 78 14.80 0.38 -3.16
CA CYS A 78 15.24 0.29 -1.77
C CYS A 78 15.36 1.69 -1.14
N PRO A 79 15.07 1.83 0.16
CA PRO A 79 15.15 3.14 0.84
C PRO A 79 16.59 3.62 1.07
N ASP A 80 17.59 2.79 0.76
CA ASP A 80 19.01 3.10 0.87
C ASP A 80 19.53 3.68 -0.46
N GLY A 81 19.18 4.94 -0.71
CA GLY A 81 19.65 5.69 -1.88
C GLY A 81 19.16 5.18 -3.24
N GLY A 82 18.16 4.29 -3.27
CA GLY A 82 17.63 3.74 -4.52
C GLY A 82 18.61 2.85 -5.28
N LYS A 83 19.58 2.25 -4.57
CA LYS A 83 20.61 1.35 -5.16
C LYS A 83 20.02 0.14 -5.88
N LEU A 84 18.80 -0.27 -5.54
CA LEU A 84 18.11 -1.38 -6.21
C LEU A 84 16.71 -0.94 -6.61
N GLU A 85 16.28 -1.40 -7.78
CA GLU A 85 14.90 -1.30 -8.26
C GLU A 85 14.29 -2.69 -8.42
N PHE A 86 13.07 -2.83 -7.92
CA PHE A 86 12.26 -4.05 -7.96
C PHE A 86 10.96 -3.75 -8.68
N LYS A 87 10.60 -4.59 -9.65
CA LYS A 87 9.24 -4.63 -10.22
C LYS A 87 8.38 -5.57 -9.38
N ALA A 88 7.43 -5.01 -8.65
CA ALA A 88 6.41 -5.77 -7.93
C ALA A 88 5.24 -6.08 -8.86
N GLU A 89 4.85 -7.35 -8.96
CA GLU A 89 3.77 -7.85 -9.83
C GLU A 89 2.90 -8.84 -9.06
N ILE A 90 1.61 -8.94 -9.43
CA ILE A 90 0.67 -9.91 -8.85
C ILE A 90 0.66 -11.20 -9.66
N LEU A 91 0.62 -12.33 -8.95
CA LEU A 91 0.33 -13.65 -9.51
C LEU A 91 -1.11 -14.07 -9.18
N ASP A 92 -1.81 -14.62 -10.15
CA ASP A 92 -3.13 -15.22 -9.95
C ASP A 92 -3.04 -16.56 -9.18
N LYS A 93 -4.21 -17.19 -8.95
CA LYS A 93 -4.30 -18.46 -8.21
C LYS A 93 -3.58 -19.62 -8.89
N GLN A 94 -3.30 -19.51 -10.18
CA GLN A 94 -2.58 -20.49 -10.99
C GLN A 94 -1.08 -20.17 -11.08
N GLY A 95 -0.63 -19.07 -10.47
CA GLY A 95 0.76 -18.61 -10.51
C GLY A 95 1.13 -17.88 -11.79
N LYS A 96 0.16 -17.45 -12.61
CA LYS A 96 0.40 -16.65 -13.80
C LYS A 96 0.33 -15.16 -13.44
N LEU A 97 1.14 -14.35 -14.12
CA LEU A 97 1.13 -12.89 -13.93
C LEU A 97 -0.22 -12.31 -14.33
N GLU A 98 -0.79 -11.49 -13.46
CA GLU A 98 -1.88 -10.60 -13.84
C GLU A 98 -1.32 -9.48 -14.72
N VAL A 99 -1.83 -9.38 -15.94
CA VAL A 99 -1.43 -8.34 -16.90
C VAL A 99 -2.66 -7.55 -17.32
N ILE A 100 -2.65 -6.26 -17.00
CA ILE A 100 -3.62 -5.31 -17.52
C ILE A 100 -2.81 -4.25 -18.30
N PRO A 101 -3.01 -4.11 -19.62
CA PRO A 101 -2.28 -3.12 -20.41
C PRO A 101 -2.45 -1.71 -19.88
N ARG A 102 -1.48 -0.83 -20.13
CA ARG A 102 -1.55 0.60 -19.83
C ARG A 102 -2.89 1.20 -20.24
N ASP A 103 -3.44 2.07 -19.39
CA ASP A 103 -4.68 2.79 -19.70
C ASP A 103 -4.37 3.94 -20.69
N PRO A 104 -4.88 3.89 -21.93
CA PRO A 104 -4.64 4.96 -22.92
C PRO A 104 -5.28 6.29 -22.49
N GLU A 105 -6.32 6.25 -21.65
CA GLU A 105 -7.03 7.43 -21.15
C GLU A 105 -6.43 7.99 -19.85
N HIS A 106 -5.28 7.46 -19.40
CA HIS A 106 -4.63 7.97 -18.20
C HIS A 106 -4.06 9.38 -18.43
N LYS A 107 -4.73 10.40 -17.87
CA LYS A 107 -4.39 11.83 -18.03
C LYS A 107 -3.56 12.42 -16.87
N GLY A 108 -2.95 11.58 -16.04
CA GLY A 108 -2.10 12.00 -14.92
C GLY A 108 -2.70 11.70 -13.55
N PRO A 109 -2.10 12.25 -12.46
CA PRO A 109 -2.60 11.98 -11.11
C PRO A 109 -3.99 12.60 -10.95
N ARG A 110 -4.95 11.77 -10.53
CA ARG A 110 -6.29 12.19 -10.09
C ARG A 110 -6.44 11.85 -8.60
N PRO A 111 -5.87 12.66 -7.70
CA PRO A 111 -5.86 12.37 -6.26
C PRO A 111 -7.29 12.22 -5.73
N LYS A 112 -7.56 11.13 -5.01
CA LYS A 112 -8.89 10.88 -4.46
C LYS A 112 -9.10 11.69 -3.18
N LYS A 113 -10.32 12.16 -2.94
CA LYS A 113 -10.63 12.81 -1.65
C LYS A 113 -10.66 11.75 -0.55
N MET A 114 -9.74 11.86 0.40
CA MET A 114 -9.61 10.94 1.53
C MET A 114 -10.12 11.60 2.81
N VAL A 115 -10.79 10.82 3.65
CA VAL A 115 -11.24 11.22 4.99
C VAL A 115 -10.66 10.26 6.00
N LEU A 116 -10.05 10.81 7.04
CA LEU A 116 -9.58 10.08 8.21
C LEU A 116 -10.43 10.48 9.41
N GLU A 117 -10.89 9.51 10.18
CA GLU A 117 -11.70 9.71 11.38
C GLU A 117 -11.18 8.85 12.52
N VAL A 118 -11.08 9.39 13.73
CA VAL A 118 -10.87 8.55 14.92
C VAL A 118 -12.17 7.87 15.28
N VAL A 119 -12.20 6.54 15.18
CA VAL A 119 -13.38 5.74 15.52
C VAL A 119 -13.28 5.08 16.89
N GLN A 120 -12.08 5.02 17.47
CA GLN A 120 -11.87 4.46 18.80
C GLN A 120 -10.69 5.14 19.50
N ALA A 121 -10.84 5.42 20.80
CA ALA A 121 -9.77 5.87 21.68
C ALA A 121 -9.82 5.07 22.98
N LYS A 122 -8.84 4.20 23.21
CA LYS A 122 -8.76 3.30 24.38
C LYS A 122 -7.78 3.78 25.45
N GLY A 123 -6.82 4.61 25.08
CA GLY A 123 -5.76 5.06 25.98
C GLY A 123 -5.36 6.50 25.75
N LYS A 124 -4.21 6.89 26.30
CA LYS A 124 -3.72 8.26 26.23
C LYS A 124 -3.07 8.53 24.87
N CYS A 125 -3.53 9.57 24.17
CA CYS A 125 -2.85 10.09 22.99
C CYS A 125 -2.12 11.38 23.33
N THR A 126 -0.78 11.41 23.19
CA THR A 126 0.03 12.63 23.44
C THR A 126 -0.29 13.75 22.46
N PHE A 127 -0.72 13.42 21.24
CA PHE A 127 -1.20 14.38 20.24
C PHE A 127 -2.64 14.86 20.51
N GLY A 128 -3.31 14.33 21.53
CA GLY A 128 -4.61 14.80 21.98
C GLY A 128 -5.81 14.33 21.15
N TYR A 129 -5.64 13.34 20.27
CA TYR A 129 -6.72 12.81 19.43
C TYR A 129 -7.85 12.16 20.24
N LYS A 130 -9.09 12.35 19.77
CA LYS A 130 -10.34 11.93 20.40
C LYS A 130 -11.27 11.33 19.36
N VAL A 131 -12.17 10.45 19.78
CA VAL A 131 -13.22 9.91 18.90
C VAL A 131 -14.00 11.04 18.25
N GLY A 132 -14.21 10.94 16.94
CA GLY A 132 -14.90 11.95 16.14
C GLY A 132 -13.98 13.00 15.50
N ASP A 133 -12.70 13.08 15.90
CA ASP A 133 -11.73 13.92 15.21
C ASP A 133 -11.61 13.50 13.74
N LYS A 134 -11.61 14.48 12.83
CA LYS A 134 -11.68 14.28 11.39
C LYS A 134 -10.69 15.13 10.64
N TRP A 135 -10.11 14.54 9.60
CA TRP A 135 -9.25 15.23 8.65
C TRP A 135 -9.60 14.83 7.23
N GLU A 136 -9.39 15.76 6.30
CA GLU A 136 -9.50 15.51 4.87
C GLU A 136 -8.16 15.76 4.19
N THR A 137 -7.81 14.93 3.21
CA THR A 137 -6.62 15.14 2.39
C THR A 137 -6.83 14.63 0.95
N PRO A 138 -6.31 15.34 -0.08
CA PRO A 138 -6.35 14.84 -1.44
C PRO A 138 -5.20 13.84 -1.68
N GLY A 139 -5.57 12.61 -2.01
CA GLY A 139 -4.67 11.51 -2.33
C GLY A 139 -3.73 11.17 -1.19
N LEU A 140 -2.43 11.39 -1.42
CA LEU A 140 -1.34 10.99 -0.52
C LEU A 140 -0.71 12.16 0.23
N LYS A 141 -1.32 13.36 0.21
CA LYS A 141 -0.73 14.52 0.88
C LYS A 141 -0.71 14.31 2.39
N CYS A 142 0.42 14.65 3.01
CA CYS A 142 0.52 14.77 4.45
C CYS A 142 -0.49 15.80 4.97
N ILE A 143 -1.11 15.49 6.10
CA ILE A 143 -2.11 16.35 6.75
C ILE A 143 -1.34 17.30 7.68
N PRO A 144 -1.48 18.63 7.53
CA PRO A 144 -0.79 19.59 8.40
C PRO A 144 -1.10 19.34 9.88
N GLY A 145 -0.06 19.26 10.71
CA GLY A 145 -0.19 19.03 12.16
C GLY A 145 -0.60 17.60 12.55
N PHE A 146 -0.74 16.68 11.59
CA PHE A 146 -1.06 15.29 11.91
C PHE A 146 0.17 14.54 12.44
N CYS A 147 -0.07 13.63 13.38
CA CYS A 147 0.97 12.84 14.03
C CYS A 147 1.69 12.00 12.97
N GLY A 148 3.02 12.17 12.85
CA GLY A 148 3.82 11.45 11.87
C GLY A 148 3.78 9.93 12.05
N ALA A 149 3.72 9.46 13.30
CA ALA A 149 3.58 8.03 13.60
C ALA A 149 2.22 7.48 13.19
N ALA A 150 1.14 8.26 13.35
CA ALA A 150 -0.18 7.88 12.84
C ALA A 150 -0.21 7.94 11.30
N PHE A 151 0.42 8.94 10.69
CA PHE A 151 0.51 9.04 9.23
C PHE A 151 1.21 7.82 8.64
N HIS A 152 2.29 7.38 9.27
CA HIS A 152 3.02 6.18 8.87
C HIS A 152 2.12 4.94 8.82
N THR A 153 1.26 4.73 9.83
CA THR A 153 0.37 3.56 9.85
C THR A 153 -0.85 3.69 8.94
N VAL A 154 -1.36 4.90 8.69
CA VAL A 154 -2.47 5.11 7.73
C VAL A 154 -2.04 5.13 6.28
N PHE A 155 -0.75 5.38 6.00
CA PHE A 155 -0.26 5.57 4.64
C PHE A 155 -0.53 4.37 3.71
N PRO A 156 -0.33 3.09 4.10
CA PRO A 156 -0.67 1.96 3.23
C PRO A 156 -2.15 1.94 2.80
N ALA A 157 -3.08 2.29 3.71
CA ALA A 157 -4.50 2.37 3.41
C ALA A 157 -4.82 3.57 2.50
N LEU A 158 -4.22 4.74 2.75
CA LEU A 158 -4.33 5.91 1.87
C LEU A 158 -3.81 5.58 0.47
N PHE A 159 -2.66 4.93 0.37
CA PHE A 159 -2.05 4.51 -0.89
C PHE A 159 -2.96 3.56 -1.67
N ALA A 160 -3.42 2.48 -1.02
CA ALA A 160 -4.32 1.50 -1.63
C ALA A 160 -5.60 2.15 -2.16
N LEU A 161 -6.31 2.89 -1.31
CA LEU A 161 -7.56 3.54 -1.69
C LEU A 161 -7.35 4.65 -2.73
N ASN A 162 -6.25 5.38 -2.73
CA ASN A 162 -6.00 6.37 -3.77
C ASN A 162 -5.88 5.73 -5.17
N PHE A 163 -5.34 4.51 -5.27
CA PHE A 163 -5.10 3.80 -6.53
C PHE A 163 -6.14 2.74 -6.89
N GLY A 164 -7.35 2.82 -6.36
CA GLY A 164 -8.45 1.97 -6.83
C GLY A 164 -8.71 0.72 -6.00
N ALA A 165 -7.93 0.44 -4.96
CA ALA A 165 -8.15 -0.75 -4.13
C ALA A 165 -9.54 -0.77 -3.49
N LYS A 166 -10.01 -1.98 -3.16
CA LYS A 166 -11.29 -2.23 -2.48
C LYS A 166 -11.07 -3.25 -1.35
N PHE A 167 -11.50 -2.92 -0.15
CA PHE A 167 -11.42 -3.81 1.02
C PHE A 167 -12.70 -4.64 1.14
N PHE A 168 -12.79 -5.72 0.38
CA PHE A 168 -14.03 -6.52 0.26
C PHE A 168 -14.52 -7.18 1.56
N PHE A 169 -13.67 -7.24 2.58
CA PHE A 169 -14.02 -7.74 3.91
C PHE A 169 -14.64 -6.66 4.82
N MET A 170 -14.69 -5.40 4.35
CA MET A 170 -15.31 -4.28 5.06
C MET A 170 -16.75 -4.06 4.57
N PRO A 171 -17.68 -3.59 5.43
CA PRO A 171 -19.04 -3.25 5.01
C PRO A 171 -19.09 -2.20 3.90
N ASN A 172 -18.18 -1.22 3.93
CA ASN A 172 -17.93 -0.31 2.82
C ASN A 172 -16.54 -0.60 2.24
N PRO A 173 -16.45 -1.16 1.01
CA PRO A 173 -15.18 -1.48 0.35
C PRO A 173 -14.27 -0.29 0.08
N ASP A 174 -14.78 0.94 0.13
CA ASP A 174 -14.00 2.19 0.02
C ASP A 174 -13.47 2.70 1.36
N SER A 175 -13.54 1.89 2.42
CA SER A 175 -13.04 2.26 3.73
C SER A 175 -12.44 1.08 4.50
N ILE A 176 -11.57 1.40 5.47
CA ILE A 176 -11.03 0.47 6.46
C ILE A 176 -11.00 1.18 7.81
N ASP A 177 -11.50 0.56 8.87
CA ASP A 177 -11.66 1.16 10.21
C ASP A 177 -10.87 0.43 11.30
N THR A 178 -9.84 -0.30 10.89
CA THR A 178 -8.95 -1.07 11.77
C THR A 178 -7.52 -0.51 11.82
N VAL A 179 -7.26 0.61 11.14
CA VAL A 179 -5.91 1.18 11.09
C VAL A 179 -5.55 1.72 12.46
N THR A 180 -4.51 1.16 13.05
CA THR A 180 -4.24 1.33 14.47
C THR A 180 -2.96 2.13 14.69
N CYS A 181 -3.00 3.04 15.67
CA CYS A 181 -1.81 3.76 16.14
C CYS A 181 -0.73 2.76 16.58
N PRO A 182 0.55 2.95 16.20
CA PRO A 182 1.60 2.01 16.57
C PRO A 182 1.90 2.05 18.08
N ASP A 183 1.50 3.12 18.77
CA ASP A 183 1.63 3.26 20.22
C ASP A 183 0.48 2.56 20.94
N GLY A 184 0.65 1.26 21.20
CA GLY A 184 -0.24 0.42 22.02
C GLY A 184 -1.66 0.25 21.49
N GLY A 185 -1.95 0.71 20.27
CA GLY A 185 -3.30 0.74 19.71
C GLY A 185 -4.27 1.67 20.44
N ASN A 186 -3.74 2.72 21.05
CA ASN A 186 -4.53 3.69 21.82
C ASN A 186 -5.59 4.41 20.97
N ILE A 187 -5.31 4.61 19.68
CA ILE A 187 -6.19 5.28 18.70
C ILE A 187 -6.39 4.35 17.50
N VAL A 188 -7.63 4.22 17.04
CA VAL A 188 -7.99 3.52 15.79
C VAL A 188 -8.63 4.51 14.83
N PHE A 189 -8.14 4.50 13.60
CA PHE A 189 -8.55 5.37 12.52
C PHE A 189 -9.39 4.60 11.49
N LYS A 190 -10.44 5.26 11.02
CA LYS A 190 -11.13 4.94 9.79
C LYS A 190 -10.59 5.79 8.66
N VAL A 191 -10.13 5.13 7.60
CA VAL A 191 -9.70 5.77 6.36
C VAL A 191 -10.76 5.47 5.30
N THR A 192 -11.27 6.51 4.64
CA THR A 192 -12.33 6.38 3.62
C THR A 192 -11.95 7.17 2.37
N ARG A 193 -12.08 6.55 1.19
CA ARG A 193 -12.12 7.26 -0.09
C ARG A 193 -13.55 7.74 -0.32
N LYS A 194 -13.74 9.05 -0.50
CA LYS A 194 -15.04 9.60 -0.90
C LYS A 194 -15.28 9.33 -2.38
N GLU A 195 -16.52 8.99 -2.72
CA GLU A 195 -16.95 8.95 -4.12
C GLU A 195 -16.80 10.35 -4.72
N GLU A 196 -16.34 10.40 -5.98
CA GLU A 196 -16.31 11.64 -6.73
C GLU A 196 -17.72 11.89 -7.29
N ASP A 197 -18.29 13.08 -7.05
CA ASP A 197 -19.52 13.52 -7.71
C ASP A 197 -19.31 13.46 -9.23
N LYS A 198 -19.94 12.49 -9.89
CA LYS A 198 -19.86 12.32 -11.36
C LYS A 198 -20.45 13.51 -12.13
N ASN A 199 -21.17 14.41 -11.45
CA ASN A 199 -21.85 15.58 -12.03
C ASN A 199 -21.03 16.88 -11.93
N LYS A 200 -19.76 16.86 -11.49
CA LYS A 200 -18.87 18.04 -11.43
C LYS A 200 -17.69 17.95 -12.42
N LEU A 201 -17.88 17.26 -13.53
CA LEU A 201 -16.95 17.19 -14.65
C LEU A 201 -17.48 17.98 -15.84
#